data_AF-A0AA39JKG7-F1
#
_entry.id   AF-A0AA39JKG7-F1
#
_cell.length_a   1.000
_cell.length_b   1.000
_cell.length_c   1.000
_cell.angle_alpha   90.00
_cell.angle_beta   90.00
_cell.angle_gamma   90.00
#
_symmetry.space_group_name_H-M   'P 1'
#
loop_
_entity.id
_entity.type
_entity.pdbx_description
1 polymer ?
#
loop_
_entity_poly.entity_id
_entity_poly.type
_entity_poly.pdbx_seq_one_letter_code
_entity_poly.pdbx_strand_id
1 'polypeptide(L)'
;MPEVRELFFFYWVIKDFIEYSHRKSFSLDILQLWVDAKEEEENGTIALPEHVVEVTKQGMVFPLTKSMAHLTRGDKIYAVPTLHQTLEGTEKEMDICQTAGLVLQNVFKHPRLVCLDLKEVILHALLAHCSPNIYTINDWFETICKVDKKTRKFKIVLAFQFESHVLAFCSYDNNVRASRQSAEDEICDHDPLVNFHGWLEKLVTALETRWRQQEMLNLKLHGSGSKPKARTKNDKEMEILAEMQEKREKALKAVEDANNSIPAKKTSAKQESKKSKPCISSKKKTTKKAETKARQQKETKATPRRRKLPPNKIIKFLILCFKEKDTTLKPELKTPKPKKN
;
A
#
# COMPACT_ATOMS: atom_id res chain seq x y z
N MET A 1 12.59 -3.29 3.49
CA MET A 1 11.64 -2.43 2.75
C MET A 1 12.02 -2.57 1.30
N PRO A 2 11.06 -2.82 0.40
CA PRO A 2 11.36 -2.89 -1.02
C PRO A 2 11.92 -1.53 -1.43
N GLU A 3 12.87 -1.52 -2.35
CA GLU A 3 13.28 -0.25 -2.93
C GLU A 3 12.15 0.25 -3.85
N VAL A 4 11.95 1.57 -3.92
CA VAL A 4 10.97 2.18 -4.84
C VAL A 4 11.14 1.68 -6.28
N ARG A 5 12.38 1.30 -6.64
CA ARG A 5 12.72 0.69 -7.93
C ARG A 5 12.07 -0.68 -8.14
N GLU A 6 12.03 -1.53 -7.12
CA GLU A 6 11.40 -2.86 -7.21
C GLU A 6 9.89 -2.71 -7.43
N LEU A 7 9.24 -1.82 -6.67
CA LEU A 7 7.82 -1.52 -6.87
C LEU A 7 7.54 -1.04 -8.30
N PHE A 8 8.41 -0.19 -8.85
CA PHE A 8 8.28 0.29 -10.22
C PHE A 8 8.46 -0.84 -11.24
N PHE A 9 9.48 -1.67 -11.04
CA PHE A 9 9.72 -2.84 -11.89
C PHE A 9 8.51 -3.80 -11.88
N PHE A 10 7.99 -4.12 -10.70
CA PHE A 10 6.84 -5.01 -10.56
C PHE A 10 5.57 -4.44 -11.18
N TYR A 11 5.34 -3.13 -11.02
CA TYR A 11 4.26 -2.43 -11.72
C TYR A 11 4.37 -2.62 -13.24
N TRP A 12 5.56 -2.41 -13.81
CA TRP A 12 5.76 -2.58 -15.26
C TRP A 12 5.61 -4.03 -15.71
N VAL A 13 6.13 -5.01 -14.98
CA VAL A 13 5.94 -6.43 -15.31
C VAL A 13 4.45 -6.78 -15.44
N ILE A 14 3.63 -6.35 -14.49
CA ILE A 14 2.19 -6.62 -14.50
C ILE A 14 1.49 -5.82 -15.61
N LYS A 15 1.87 -4.56 -15.79
CA LYS A 15 1.31 -3.71 -16.85
C LYS A 15 1.59 -4.28 -18.23
N ASP A 16 2.84 -4.64 -18.51
CA ASP A 16 3.28 -5.22 -19.77
C ASP A 16 2.57 -6.56 -20.03
N PHE A 17 2.31 -7.35 -18.99
CA PHE A 17 1.51 -8.57 -19.09
C PHE A 17 0.06 -8.31 -19.50
N ILE A 18 -0.60 -7.31 -18.90
CA ILE A 18 -1.95 -6.91 -19.27
C ILE A 18 -1.98 -6.42 -20.73
N GLU A 19 -1.07 -5.53 -21.11
CA GLU A 19 -0.96 -5.03 -22.48
C GLU A 19 -0.63 -6.12 -23.50
N TYR A 20 0.23 -7.08 -23.13
CA TYR A 20 0.52 -8.25 -23.96
C TYR A 20 -0.72 -9.12 -24.15
N SER A 21 -1.47 -9.38 -23.07
CA SER A 21 -2.68 -10.20 -23.11
C SER A 21 -3.75 -9.56 -24.00
N HIS A 22 -3.96 -8.25 -23.90
CA HIS A 22 -4.85 -7.50 -24.81
C HIS A 22 -4.42 -7.61 -26.27
N ARG A 23 -3.13 -7.44 -26.58
CA ARG A 23 -2.60 -7.57 -27.95
C ARG A 23 -2.76 -8.97 -28.52
N LYS A 24 -2.75 -10.00 -27.67
CA LYS A 24 -2.96 -11.40 -28.06
C LYS A 24 -4.41 -11.86 -27.95
N SER A 25 -5.32 -10.96 -27.53
CA SER A 25 -6.73 -11.28 -27.28
C SER A 25 -6.90 -12.44 -26.28
N PHE A 26 -5.97 -12.57 -25.33
CA PHE A 26 -6.12 -13.52 -24.23
C PHE A 26 -7.10 -12.97 -23.20
N SER A 27 -7.99 -13.83 -22.70
CA SER A 27 -8.88 -13.44 -21.62
C SER A 27 -8.08 -13.19 -20.34
N LEU A 28 -8.43 -12.08 -19.66
CA LEU A 28 -7.96 -11.71 -18.32
C LEU A 28 -9.00 -12.05 -17.24
N ASP A 29 -9.96 -12.91 -17.57
CA ASP A 29 -10.88 -13.51 -16.60
C ASP A 29 -10.08 -14.44 -15.68
N ILE A 30 -10.20 -14.21 -14.37
CA ILE A 30 -9.54 -15.04 -13.38
C ILE A 30 -10.38 -16.30 -13.22
N LEU A 31 -9.82 -17.44 -13.63
CA LEU A 31 -10.49 -18.74 -13.56
C LEU A 31 -10.38 -19.35 -12.16
N GLN A 32 -9.20 -19.24 -11.54
CA GLN A 32 -8.90 -19.88 -10.26
C GLN A 32 -7.87 -19.09 -9.46
N LEU A 33 -8.07 -19.01 -8.14
CA LEU A 33 -7.04 -18.53 -7.21
C LEU A 33 -6.23 -19.71 -6.67
N TRP A 34 -4.92 -19.51 -6.52
CA TRP A 34 -4.01 -20.50 -5.96
C TRP A 34 -3.20 -19.91 -4.81
N VAL A 35 -2.91 -20.73 -3.80
CA VAL A 35 -2.12 -20.31 -2.62
C VAL A 35 -1.27 -21.46 -2.10
N ASP A 36 -0.19 -21.11 -1.40
CA ASP A 36 0.47 -22.04 -0.48
C ASP A 36 -0.28 -22.18 0.84
N ALA A 37 -0.10 -23.33 1.48
CA ALA A 37 -0.59 -23.61 2.81
C ALA A 37 0.17 -22.83 3.88
N LYS A 38 -0.56 -22.36 4.88
CA LYS A 38 0.02 -21.86 6.14
C LYS A 38 0.40 -23.03 7.05
N GLU A 39 1.27 -22.77 8.04
CA GLU A 39 1.67 -23.80 9.00
C GLU A 39 0.47 -24.38 9.77
N GLU A 40 -0.54 -23.56 10.08
CA GLU A 40 -1.78 -23.99 10.75
C GLU A 40 -2.71 -24.84 9.86
N GLU A 41 -2.50 -24.79 8.55
CA GLU A 41 -3.26 -25.57 7.57
C GLU A 41 -2.56 -26.89 7.29
N GLU A 42 -1.22 -26.89 7.26
CA GLU A 42 -0.39 -28.07 7.09
C GLU A 42 -0.47 -29.00 8.30
N ASN A 43 -0.53 -28.45 9.51
CA ASN A 43 -0.64 -29.22 10.74
C ASN A 43 -2.08 -29.69 11.03
N GLY A 44 -3.06 -29.30 10.20
CA GLY A 44 -4.47 -29.67 10.34
C GLY A 44 -5.21 -28.95 11.47
N THR A 45 -4.69 -27.82 11.98
CA THR A 45 -5.41 -27.00 12.97
C THR A 45 -6.65 -26.37 12.35
N ILE A 46 -6.58 -26.02 11.06
CA ILE A 46 -7.71 -25.55 10.26
C ILE A 46 -8.22 -26.69 9.40
N ALA A 47 -9.53 -26.94 9.46
CA ALA A 47 -10.17 -27.96 8.62
C ALA A 47 -10.16 -27.52 7.15
N LEU A 48 -9.55 -28.34 6.29
CA LEU A 48 -9.57 -28.18 4.83
C LEU A 48 -10.34 -29.34 4.19
N PRO A 49 -10.83 -29.19 2.95
CA PRO A 49 -11.41 -30.29 2.19
C PRO A 49 -10.43 -31.46 2.05
N GLU A 50 -10.94 -32.70 2.11
CA GLU A 50 -10.13 -33.93 2.13
C GLU A 50 -9.11 -34.00 0.98
N HIS A 51 -9.52 -33.63 -0.23
CA HIS A 51 -8.66 -33.60 -1.41
C HIS A 51 -7.52 -32.58 -1.33
N VAL A 52 -7.65 -31.54 -0.50
CA VAL A 52 -6.63 -30.50 -0.31
C VAL A 52 -5.66 -30.87 0.82
N VAL A 53 -6.12 -31.60 1.83
CA VAL A 53 -5.32 -31.97 3.02
C VAL A 53 -4.04 -32.73 2.64
N GLU A 54 -4.10 -33.63 1.66
CA GLU A 54 -2.91 -34.36 1.23
C GLU A 54 -1.89 -33.45 0.54
N VAL A 55 -2.37 -32.56 -0.34
CA VAL A 55 -1.56 -31.59 -1.08
C VAL A 55 -0.89 -30.59 -0.12
N THR A 56 -1.61 -30.11 0.90
CA THR A 56 -1.07 -29.18 1.89
C THR A 56 -0.04 -29.83 2.80
N LYS A 57 -0.25 -31.07 3.24
CA LYS A 57 0.75 -31.82 4.01
C LYS A 57 2.07 -32.00 3.26
N GLN A 58 2.00 -32.09 1.94
CA GLN A 58 3.18 -32.15 1.07
C GLN A 58 3.83 -30.78 0.84
N GLY A 59 3.24 -29.69 1.34
CA GLY A 59 3.73 -28.33 1.15
C GLY A 59 3.58 -27.83 -0.28
N MET A 60 2.62 -28.37 -1.03
CA MET A 60 2.34 -28.01 -2.42
C MET A 60 1.32 -26.86 -2.51
N VAL A 61 1.26 -26.22 -3.68
CA VAL A 61 0.29 -25.16 -3.98
C VAL A 61 -1.05 -25.81 -4.28
N PHE A 62 -2.13 -25.27 -3.74
CA PHE A 62 -3.47 -25.80 -3.96
C PHE A 62 -4.45 -24.69 -4.41
N PRO A 63 -5.53 -25.06 -5.11
CA PRO A 63 -6.52 -24.11 -5.56
C PRO A 63 -7.45 -23.72 -4.41
N LEU A 64 -7.77 -22.42 -4.28
CA LEU A 64 -8.79 -21.97 -3.34
C LEU A 64 -10.19 -22.32 -3.86
N THR A 65 -10.86 -23.22 -3.17
CA THR A 65 -12.26 -23.56 -3.46
C THR A 65 -13.21 -22.71 -2.63
N LYS A 66 -14.51 -22.77 -2.95
CA LYS A 66 -15.53 -22.03 -2.23
C LYS A 66 -15.70 -22.43 -0.77
N SER A 67 -15.56 -23.71 -0.44
CA SER A 67 -15.57 -24.15 0.96
C SER A 67 -14.44 -23.51 1.77
N MET A 68 -13.36 -23.10 1.10
CA MET A 68 -12.18 -22.46 1.68
C MET A 68 -12.24 -20.93 1.68
N ALA A 69 -13.35 -20.32 1.25
CA ALA A 69 -13.45 -18.86 1.17
C ALA A 69 -13.24 -18.18 2.55
N HIS A 70 -13.58 -18.87 3.64
CA HIS A 70 -13.41 -18.39 5.00
C HIS A 70 -11.93 -18.28 5.45
N LEU A 71 -10.99 -18.85 4.68
CA LEU A 71 -9.57 -18.82 5.03
C LEU A 71 -9.03 -17.39 5.03
N THR A 72 -8.27 -17.08 6.07
CA THR A 72 -7.61 -15.78 6.21
C THR A 72 -6.14 -15.92 5.83
N ARG A 73 -5.57 -14.89 5.19
CA ARG A 73 -4.15 -14.82 4.84
C ARG A 73 -3.61 -13.49 5.38
N GLY A 74 -2.55 -13.54 6.20
CA GLY A 74 -2.10 -12.38 7.00
C GLY A 74 -3.02 -12.03 8.18
N ASP A 75 -2.88 -10.80 8.70
CA ASP A 75 -3.63 -10.28 9.87
C ASP A 75 -5.10 -9.92 9.56
N LYS A 76 -5.53 -10.04 8.30
CA LYS A 76 -6.87 -9.67 7.84
C LYS A 76 -7.43 -10.76 6.96
N ILE A 77 -8.74 -10.98 7.06
CA ILE A 77 -9.47 -11.88 6.17
C ILE A 77 -9.28 -11.35 4.75
N TYR A 78 -8.87 -12.21 3.82
CA TYR A 78 -9.20 -12.00 2.42
C TYR A 78 -10.69 -12.30 2.28
N ALA A 79 -11.51 -11.49 2.95
CA ALA A 79 -12.89 -11.42 2.55
C ALA A 79 -12.77 -10.68 1.22
N VAL A 80 -12.61 -11.44 0.14
CA VAL A 80 -13.26 -11.08 -1.11
C VAL A 80 -14.72 -11.37 -0.77
N PRO A 81 -15.48 -10.39 -0.24
CA PRO A 81 -16.78 -10.69 0.37
C PRO A 81 -17.76 -11.21 -0.69
N THR A 82 -17.48 -10.90 -1.95
CA THR A 82 -18.12 -11.44 -3.16
C THR A 82 -17.93 -12.95 -3.34
N LEU A 83 -16.85 -13.56 -2.83
CA LEU A 83 -16.66 -15.01 -2.90
C LEU A 83 -17.57 -15.80 -1.93
N HIS A 84 -18.25 -15.12 -0.99
CA HIS A 84 -19.17 -15.75 -0.02
C HIS A 84 -20.63 -15.81 -0.50
N GLN A 85 -20.91 -15.60 -1.79
CA GLN A 85 -22.27 -15.81 -2.29
C GLN A 85 -22.65 -17.30 -2.15
N THR A 86 -23.90 -17.60 -1.81
CA THR A 86 -24.40 -18.98 -1.77
C THR A 86 -24.28 -19.62 -3.16
N LEU A 87 -23.89 -20.89 -3.26
CA LEU A 87 -23.84 -21.60 -4.56
C LEU A 87 -25.25 -21.67 -5.15
N GLU A 88 -25.40 -21.24 -6.39
CA GLU A 88 -26.55 -21.67 -7.19
C GLU A 88 -26.35 -23.15 -7.58
N GLY A 89 -27.44 -23.91 -7.71
CA GLY A 89 -27.41 -25.39 -7.72
C GLY A 89 -26.58 -26.06 -8.83
N THR A 90 -26.11 -25.31 -9.83
CA THR A 90 -25.28 -25.80 -10.93
C THR A 90 -23.79 -25.42 -10.81
N GLU A 91 -23.42 -24.59 -9.84
CA GLU A 91 -22.04 -24.10 -9.69
C GLU A 91 -21.11 -25.16 -9.09
N LYS A 92 -19.92 -25.33 -9.66
CA LYS A 92 -18.90 -26.21 -9.08
C LYS A 92 -18.09 -25.47 -8.03
N GLU A 93 -17.51 -26.23 -7.09
CA GLU A 93 -16.72 -25.68 -5.98
C GLU A 93 -15.48 -24.87 -6.43
N MET A 94 -14.97 -25.18 -7.63
CA MET A 94 -13.80 -24.55 -8.26
C MET A 94 -14.13 -23.25 -9.00
N ASP A 95 -15.39 -23.00 -9.34
CA ASP A 95 -15.78 -21.90 -10.23
C ASP A 95 -15.89 -20.55 -9.51
N ILE A 96 -15.36 -20.45 -8.29
CA ILE A 96 -15.57 -19.33 -7.38
C ILE A 96 -15.20 -17.97 -7.99
N CYS A 97 -14.15 -17.94 -8.82
CA CYS A 97 -13.66 -16.71 -9.45
C CYS A 97 -14.49 -16.31 -10.66
N GLN A 98 -14.94 -17.32 -11.43
CA GLN A 98 -15.79 -17.14 -12.59
C GLN A 98 -17.18 -16.65 -12.16
N THR A 99 -17.78 -17.28 -11.15
CA THR A 99 -19.03 -16.83 -10.54
C THR A 99 -18.90 -15.39 -10.02
N ALA A 100 -17.78 -15.06 -9.38
CA ALA A 100 -17.55 -13.70 -8.87
C ALA A 100 -17.23 -12.66 -9.96
N GLY A 101 -17.10 -13.07 -11.23
CA GLY A 101 -16.84 -12.17 -12.35
C GLY A 101 -15.53 -11.40 -12.22
N LEU A 102 -14.50 -12.03 -11.63
CA LEU A 102 -13.21 -11.38 -11.40
C LEU A 102 -12.45 -11.27 -12.72
N VAL A 103 -12.26 -10.04 -13.19
CA VAL A 103 -11.54 -9.73 -14.44
C VAL A 103 -10.43 -8.75 -14.13
N LEU A 104 -9.18 -9.10 -14.44
CA LEU A 104 -8.06 -8.17 -14.28
C LEU A 104 -8.12 -7.11 -15.39
N GLN A 105 -8.55 -5.90 -15.04
CA GLN A 105 -8.73 -4.80 -15.98
C GLN A 105 -7.49 -3.90 -16.05
N ASN A 106 -6.91 -3.57 -14.90
CA ASN A 106 -5.84 -2.59 -14.82
C ASN A 106 -4.91 -2.83 -13.62
N VAL A 107 -3.79 -2.12 -13.63
CA VAL A 107 -2.83 -2.07 -12.54
C VAL A 107 -2.52 -0.61 -12.19
N PHE A 108 -2.67 -0.26 -10.92
CA PHE A 108 -2.33 1.07 -10.41
C PHE A 108 -1.06 1.00 -9.57
N LYS A 109 -0.22 2.01 -9.74
CA LYS A 109 0.96 2.19 -8.93
C LYS A 109 0.62 3.03 -7.70
N HIS A 110 0.95 2.52 -6.52
CA HIS A 110 0.95 3.29 -5.29
C HIS A 110 2.40 3.39 -4.76
N PRO A 111 2.78 4.44 -4.02
CA PRO A 111 4.15 4.61 -3.52
C PRO A 111 4.72 3.45 -2.68
N ARG A 112 3.88 2.50 -2.24
CA ARG A 112 4.25 1.38 -1.35
C ARG A 112 3.72 0.02 -1.77
N LEU A 113 2.87 -0.04 -2.80
CA LEU A 113 2.15 -1.24 -3.18
C LEU A 113 1.71 -1.13 -4.63
N VAL A 114 1.32 -2.26 -5.21
CA VAL A 114 0.68 -2.28 -6.52
C VAL A 114 -0.77 -2.69 -6.30
N CYS A 115 -1.69 -1.90 -6.83
CA CYS A 115 -3.11 -2.20 -6.79
C CYS A 115 -3.51 -2.89 -8.10
N LEU A 116 -4.28 -3.96 -8.00
CA LEU A 116 -4.83 -4.67 -9.15
C LEU A 116 -6.32 -4.41 -9.19
N ASP A 117 -6.78 -3.92 -10.33
CA ASP A 117 -8.20 -3.69 -10.58
C ASP A 117 -8.82 -4.98 -11.10
N LEU A 118 -9.60 -5.65 -10.26
CA LEU A 118 -10.33 -6.87 -10.62
C LEU A 118 -11.82 -6.58 -10.90
N LYS A 119 -12.13 -5.40 -11.43
CA LYS A 119 -13.47 -4.87 -11.75
C LYS A 119 -14.34 -4.60 -10.51
N GLU A 120 -14.68 -5.65 -9.77
CA GLU A 120 -15.53 -5.57 -8.57
C GLU A 120 -14.68 -5.37 -7.29
N VAL A 121 -13.38 -5.65 -7.38
CA VAL A 121 -12.48 -5.71 -6.24
C VAL A 121 -11.13 -5.12 -6.63
N ILE A 122 -10.63 -4.17 -5.83
CA ILE A 122 -9.24 -3.75 -5.93
C ILE A 122 -8.40 -4.54 -4.93
N LEU A 123 -7.44 -5.31 -5.45
CA LEU A 123 -6.49 -6.02 -4.60
C LEU A 123 -5.23 -5.20 -4.40
N HIS A 124 -4.90 -4.92 -3.13
CA HIS A 124 -3.63 -4.30 -2.76
C HIS A 124 -2.54 -5.35 -2.55
N ALA A 125 -1.73 -5.60 -3.57
CA ALA A 125 -0.55 -6.43 -3.42
C ALA A 125 0.54 -5.63 -2.68
N LEU A 126 0.77 -5.95 -1.41
CA LEU A 126 1.93 -5.44 -0.66
C LEU A 126 3.19 -6.10 -1.21
N LEU A 127 3.73 -5.49 -2.26
CA LEU A 127 4.96 -5.93 -2.90
C LEU A 127 6.23 -5.62 -2.09
N ALA A 128 6.07 -5.31 -0.80
CA ALA A 128 7.21 -5.04 0.06
C ALA A 128 8.17 -6.22 0.19
N HIS A 129 7.64 -7.42 -0.04
CA HIS A 129 8.39 -8.66 0.00
C HIS A 129 7.88 -9.65 -1.07
N CYS A 130 7.05 -9.19 -2.02
CA CYS A 130 6.46 -10.07 -3.03
C CYS A 130 6.93 -9.67 -4.42
N SER A 131 7.34 -10.65 -5.24
CA SER A 131 7.68 -10.48 -6.65
C SER A 131 6.59 -11.12 -7.53
N PRO A 132 5.97 -10.40 -8.46
CA PRO A 132 5.11 -10.99 -9.47
C PRO A 132 5.96 -11.82 -10.45
N ASN A 133 5.52 -13.05 -10.70
CA ASN A 133 6.08 -13.95 -11.68
C ASN A 133 4.94 -14.44 -12.58
N ILE A 134 5.22 -14.61 -13.87
CA ILE A 134 4.23 -15.07 -14.85
C ILE A 134 4.70 -16.43 -15.36
N TYR A 135 3.81 -17.41 -15.27
CA TYR A 135 4.06 -18.78 -15.72
C TYR A 135 3.11 -19.14 -16.85
N THR A 136 3.55 -20.01 -17.76
CA THR A 136 2.60 -20.69 -18.66
C THR A 136 1.77 -21.69 -17.84
N ILE A 137 0.59 -22.03 -18.33
CA ILE A 137 -0.25 -23.05 -17.67
C ILE A 137 0.47 -24.39 -17.54
N ASN A 138 1.22 -24.80 -18.56
CA ASN A 138 1.98 -26.05 -18.52
C ASN A 138 3.07 -25.98 -17.44
N ASP A 139 3.87 -24.92 -17.39
CA ASP A 139 4.89 -24.77 -16.35
C ASP A 139 4.27 -24.74 -14.95
N TRP A 140 3.13 -24.08 -14.80
CA TRP A 140 2.42 -24.01 -13.52
C TRP A 140 2.06 -25.40 -12.99
N PHE A 141 1.36 -26.20 -13.80
CA PHE A 141 0.90 -27.52 -13.39
C PHE A 141 2.04 -28.55 -13.32
N GLU A 142 2.98 -28.52 -14.26
CA GLU A 142 4.05 -29.51 -14.35
C GLU A 142 5.21 -29.22 -13.40
N THR A 143 5.45 -27.96 -13.03
CA THR A 143 6.62 -27.59 -12.22
C THR A 143 6.24 -26.92 -10.90
N ILE A 144 5.34 -25.95 -10.88
CA ILE A 144 5.07 -25.19 -9.66
C ILE A 144 4.19 -25.98 -8.70
N CYS A 145 3.09 -26.57 -9.18
CA CYS A 145 2.15 -27.32 -8.35
C CYS A 145 2.75 -28.62 -7.77
N LYS A 146 3.71 -29.25 -8.46
CA LYS A 146 4.28 -30.56 -8.08
C LYS A 146 5.48 -30.49 -7.14
N VAL A 147 6.01 -29.29 -6.88
CA VAL A 147 7.22 -29.10 -6.06
C VAL A 147 6.82 -28.46 -4.74
N ASP A 148 7.28 -29.00 -3.62
CA ASP A 148 6.98 -28.44 -2.31
C ASP A 148 7.67 -27.07 -2.08
N LYS A 149 7.09 -26.26 -1.20
CA LYS A 149 7.57 -24.91 -0.88
C LYS A 149 9.02 -24.86 -0.36
N LYS A 150 9.53 -25.91 0.31
CA LYS A 150 10.92 -25.95 0.79
C LYS A 150 11.88 -26.12 -0.38
N THR A 151 11.54 -26.99 -1.32
CA THR A 151 12.33 -27.21 -2.54
C THR A 151 12.30 -26.01 -3.46
N ARG A 152 11.13 -25.35 -3.64
CA ARG A 152 11.02 -24.11 -4.43
C ARG A 152 11.81 -22.94 -3.84
N LYS A 153 12.03 -22.91 -2.52
CA LYS A 153 12.71 -21.83 -1.75
C LYS A 153 11.96 -20.48 -1.75
N PHE A 154 10.71 -20.46 -2.18
CA PHE A 154 9.81 -19.32 -2.07
C PHE A 154 8.37 -19.83 -1.88
N LYS A 155 7.50 -18.94 -1.40
CA LYS A 155 6.08 -19.20 -1.14
C LYS A 155 5.21 -18.51 -2.16
N ILE A 156 4.17 -19.16 -2.64
CA ILE A 156 3.11 -18.57 -3.45
C ILE A 156 2.08 -17.97 -2.50
N VAL A 157 2.11 -16.65 -2.33
CA VAL A 157 1.16 -15.99 -1.41
C VAL A 157 -0.23 -15.91 -2.05
N LEU A 158 -0.26 -15.64 -3.35
CA LEU A 158 -1.47 -15.62 -4.17
C LEU A 158 -1.07 -15.83 -5.63
N ALA A 159 -1.88 -16.56 -6.39
CA ALA A 159 -1.73 -16.68 -7.82
C ALA A 159 -3.09 -16.61 -8.51
N PHE A 160 -3.13 -15.90 -9.64
CA PHE A 160 -4.29 -15.78 -10.53
C PHE A 160 -4.07 -16.66 -11.74
N GLN A 161 -4.90 -17.68 -11.88
CA GLN A 161 -4.93 -18.48 -13.11
C GLN A 161 -5.87 -17.82 -14.11
N PHE A 162 -5.32 -17.52 -15.28
CA PHE A 162 -6.07 -17.15 -16.49
C PHE A 162 -6.13 -18.36 -17.42
N GLU A 163 -6.70 -18.20 -18.62
CA GLU A 163 -6.81 -19.27 -19.61
C GLU A 163 -5.45 -19.85 -20.04
N SER A 164 -4.44 -18.99 -20.26
CA SER A 164 -3.15 -19.39 -20.84
C SER A 164 -1.95 -19.20 -19.92
N HIS A 165 -2.09 -18.38 -18.86
CA HIS A 165 -1.00 -18.01 -17.97
C HIS A 165 -1.45 -17.99 -16.51
N VAL A 166 -0.47 -18.02 -15.60
CA VAL A 166 -0.68 -17.78 -14.18
C VAL A 166 0.18 -16.60 -13.73
N LEU A 167 -0.45 -15.57 -13.16
CA LEU A 167 0.24 -14.47 -12.50
C LEU A 167 0.35 -14.77 -11.01
N ALA A 168 1.55 -15.10 -10.54
CA ALA A 168 1.82 -15.49 -9.17
C ALA A 168 2.60 -14.41 -8.41
N PHE A 169 2.18 -14.13 -7.18
CA PHE A 169 2.86 -13.26 -6.23
C PHE A 169 3.68 -14.13 -5.28
N CYS A 170 4.96 -14.29 -5.63
CA CYS A 170 5.89 -15.08 -4.83
C CYS A 170 6.49 -14.23 -3.72
N SER A 171 6.68 -14.80 -2.53
CA SER A 171 7.36 -14.13 -1.43
C SER A 171 8.25 -15.09 -0.65
N TYR A 172 9.25 -14.54 0.02
CA TYR A 172 9.95 -15.24 1.10
C TYR A 172 9.15 -15.22 2.41
N ASP A 173 8.27 -14.21 2.60
CA ASP A 173 7.49 -13.95 3.81
C ASP A 173 5.99 -13.89 3.51
N ASN A 174 5.12 -14.45 4.36
CA ASN A 174 3.66 -14.55 4.10
C ASN A 174 2.88 -13.23 4.31
N ASN A 175 3.29 -12.15 3.65
CA ASN A 175 2.75 -10.80 3.88
C ASN A 175 1.99 -10.25 2.66
N VAL A 176 0.75 -10.67 2.46
CA VAL A 176 -0.18 -9.96 1.55
C VAL A 176 -1.42 -9.56 2.33
N ARG A 177 -1.98 -8.39 2.00
CA ARG A 177 -3.18 -7.83 2.63
C ARG A 177 -4.19 -7.50 1.55
N ALA A 178 -5.31 -8.20 1.51
CA ALA A 178 -6.48 -7.69 0.81
C ALA A 178 -7.13 -6.58 1.64
N SER A 179 -7.57 -5.52 0.97
CA SER A 179 -8.50 -4.55 1.54
C SER A 179 -9.59 -4.29 0.53
N ARG A 180 -10.84 -4.33 0.99
CA ARG A 180 -11.97 -3.87 0.20
C ARG A 180 -11.87 -2.35 0.08
N GLN A 181 -11.91 -1.82 -1.13
CA GLN A 181 -12.24 -0.41 -1.29
C GLN A 181 -13.70 -0.22 -0.89
N SER A 182 -13.95 0.56 0.16
CA SER A 182 -15.19 1.32 0.20
C SER A 182 -15.07 2.44 -0.83
N ALA A 183 -16.18 2.99 -1.31
CA ALA A 183 -16.20 4.17 -2.20
C ALA A 183 -15.41 5.39 -1.63
N GLU A 184 -14.98 5.32 -0.36
CA GLU A 184 -14.16 6.32 0.31
C GLU A 184 -12.64 6.21 -0.01
N ASP A 185 -12.19 5.13 -0.66
CA ASP A 185 -10.79 4.90 -1.05
C ASP A 185 -10.43 5.48 -2.45
N GLU A 186 -11.31 6.29 -3.05
CA GLU A 186 -11.11 7.10 -4.28
C GLU A 186 -9.87 8.02 -4.25
N ILE A 187 -9.18 8.11 -3.12
CA ILE A 187 -7.91 8.82 -2.95
C ILE A 187 -6.79 8.20 -3.80
N CYS A 188 -6.94 6.94 -4.24
CA CYS A 188 -5.90 6.23 -5.00
C CYS A 188 -5.77 6.63 -6.48
N ASP A 189 -6.69 7.42 -7.04
CA ASP A 189 -6.66 7.78 -8.47
C ASP A 189 -5.66 8.89 -8.82
N HIS A 190 -4.99 9.47 -7.83
CA HIS A 190 -3.98 10.50 -8.06
C HIS A 190 -2.63 10.03 -7.56
N ASP A 191 -1.73 9.74 -8.50
CA ASP A 191 -0.33 9.54 -8.16
C ASP A 191 0.19 10.87 -7.55
N PRO A 192 0.60 10.89 -6.27
CA PRO A 192 1.14 12.09 -5.64
C PRO A 192 2.39 12.60 -6.35
N LEU A 193 3.03 11.79 -7.21
CA LEU A 193 4.16 12.20 -8.04
C LEU A 193 3.73 12.93 -9.32
N VAL A 194 2.50 12.70 -9.81
CA VAL A 194 1.95 13.32 -11.03
C VAL A 194 1.16 14.57 -10.68
N ASN A 195 0.33 14.53 -9.64
CA ASN A 195 -0.43 15.68 -9.15
C ASN A 195 -0.49 15.67 -7.62
N PHE A 196 0.63 16.05 -6.99
CA PHE A 196 0.74 16.11 -5.53
C PHE A 196 -0.36 16.95 -4.88
N HIS A 197 -0.71 18.09 -5.49
CA HIS A 197 -1.69 19.01 -4.93
C HIS A 197 -3.10 18.43 -4.98
N GLY A 198 -3.55 17.93 -6.14
CA GLY A 198 -4.86 17.30 -6.26
C GLY A 198 -5.00 16.03 -5.42
N TRP A 199 -3.92 15.24 -5.29
CA TRP A 199 -3.89 14.12 -4.34
C TRP A 199 -4.06 14.61 -2.89
N LEU A 200 -3.37 15.67 -2.50
CA LEU A 200 -3.43 16.22 -1.14
C LEU A 200 -4.81 16.80 -0.82
N GLU A 201 -5.43 17.54 -1.74
CA GLU A 201 -6.78 18.09 -1.57
C GLU A 201 -7.83 16.98 -1.37
N LYS A 202 -7.77 15.91 -2.17
CA LYS A 202 -8.65 14.74 -2.01
C LYS A 202 -8.42 14.05 -0.66
N LEU A 203 -7.17 13.87 -0.26
CA LEU A 203 -6.83 13.29 1.04
C LEU A 203 -7.40 14.11 2.20
N VAL A 204 -7.25 15.44 2.16
CA VAL A 204 -7.82 16.34 3.19
C VAL A 204 -9.34 16.22 3.23
N THR A 205 -10.00 16.27 2.07
CA THR A 205 -11.46 16.16 1.96
C THR A 205 -12.00 14.84 2.53
N ALA A 206 -11.32 13.72 2.24
CA ALA A 206 -11.69 12.41 2.77
C ALA A 206 -11.48 12.33 4.29
N LEU A 207 -10.38 12.88 4.82
CA LEU A 207 -10.12 12.94 6.25
C LEU A 207 -11.16 13.80 7.00
N GLU A 208 -11.57 14.94 6.42
CA GLU A 208 -12.62 15.78 6.99
C GLU A 208 -13.98 15.07 7.01
N THR A 209 -14.32 14.35 5.94
CA THR A 209 -15.56 13.57 5.85
C THR A 209 -15.61 12.48 6.93
N ARG A 210 -14.51 11.74 7.10
CA ARG A 210 -14.38 10.72 8.15
C ARG A 210 -14.47 11.30 9.55
N TRP A 211 -13.88 12.47 9.78
CA TRP A 211 -13.98 13.17 11.06
C TRP A 211 -15.44 13.51 11.39
N ARG A 212 -16.20 14.05 10.42
CA ARG A 212 -17.64 14.37 10.61
C ARG A 212 -18.49 13.14 10.88
N GLN A 213 -18.25 12.03 10.17
CA GLN A 213 -18.93 10.76 10.42
C GLN A 213 -18.67 10.27 11.86
N GLN A 214 -17.44 10.39 12.35
CA GLN A 214 -17.09 10.02 13.73
C GLN A 214 -17.78 10.93 14.75
N GLU A 215 -17.87 12.23 14.51
CA GLU A 215 -18.63 13.16 15.37
C GLU A 215 -20.11 12.79 15.42
N MET A 216 -20.72 12.46 14.27
CA MET A 216 -22.11 11.99 14.19
C MET A 216 -22.32 10.69 14.97
N LEU A 217 -21.39 9.73 14.89
CA LEU A 217 -21.44 8.49 15.68
C LEU A 217 -21.31 8.77 17.18
N ASN A 218 -20.39 9.65 17.57
CA ASN A 218 -20.22 10.04 18.97
C ASN A 218 -21.48 10.75 19.51
N LEU A 219 -22.11 11.61 18.72
CA LEU A 219 -23.38 12.26 19.07
C LEU A 219 -24.51 11.24 19.23
N LYS A 220 -24.59 10.21 18.37
CA LYS A 220 -25.57 9.13 18.53
C LYS A 220 -25.33 8.28 19.78
N LEU A 221 -24.07 8.00 20.11
CA LEU A 221 -23.70 7.20 21.30
C LEU A 221 -23.90 7.97 22.61
N HIS A 222 -23.75 9.29 22.61
CA HIS A 222 -23.86 10.12 23.82
C HIS A 222 -25.16 10.93 23.91
N GLY A 223 -25.96 10.97 22.86
CA GLY A 223 -27.18 11.76 22.75
C GLY A 223 -28.43 10.90 22.68
N SER A 224 -28.94 10.50 23.83
CA SER A 224 -30.39 10.28 24.01
C SER A 224 -30.87 10.22 25.47
N GLY A 225 -30.01 10.22 26.50
CA GLY A 225 -30.53 9.93 27.85
C GLY A 225 -29.85 10.54 29.08
N SER A 226 -28.84 11.40 28.96
CA SER A 226 -28.26 12.00 30.17
C SER A 226 -28.12 13.51 30.04
N LYS A 227 -29.01 14.23 30.71
CA LYS A 227 -28.86 15.67 30.97
C LYS A 227 -27.48 15.89 31.60
N PRO A 228 -26.57 16.64 30.98
CA PRO A 228 -25.27 16.89 31.56
C PRO A 228 -25.46 17.74 32.83
N LYS A 229 -25.07 17.19 33.99
CA LYS A 229 -24.79 18.00 35.18
C LYS A 229 -23.78 19.07 34.77
N ALA A 230 -24.14 20.34 34.93
CA ALA A 230 -23.32 21.50 34.62
C ALA A 230 -21.89 21.28 35.14
N ARG A 231 -20.94 21.18 34.22
CA ARG A 231 -19.54 20.83 34.49
C ARG A 231 -18.69 22.07 34.25
N THR A 232 -18.25 22.68 35.35
CA THR A 232 -17.38 23.86 35.48
C THR A 232 -15.94 23.64 34.95
N LYS A 233 -15.75 22.74 33.98
CA LYS A 233 -14.43 22.24 33.55
C LYS A 233 -13.97 22.74 32.18
N ASN A 234 -14.86 23.39 31.40
CA ASN A 234 -14.54 23.86 30.05
C ASN A 234 -13.76 25.18 30.02
N ASP A 235 -13.91 26.05 31.02
CA ASP A 235 -13.28 27.38 30.98
C ASP A 235 -11.74 27.27 31.04
N LYS A 236 -11.22 26.32 31.83
CA LYS A 236 -9.78 26.05 31.91
C LYS A 236 -9.20 25.45 30.63
N GLU A 237 -9.97 24.65 29.90
CA GLU A 237 -9.50 24.07 28.63
C GLU A 237 -9.47 25.12 27.52
N MET A 238 -10.42 26.06 27.51
CA MET A 238 -10.42 27.19 26.58
C MET A 238 -9.29 28.17 26.88
N GLU A 239 -8.98 28.43 28.15
CA GLU A 239 -7.86 29.28 28.57
C GLU A 239 -6.50 28.69 28.14
N ILE A 240 -6.30 27.38 28.31
CA ILE A 240 -5.09 26.69 27.84
C ILE A 240 -4.95 26.74 26.32
N LEU A 241 -6.06 26.66 25.57
CA LEU A 241 -6.04 26.77 24.11
C LEU A 241 -5.67 28.17 23.64
N ALA A 242 -6.20 29.22 24.29
CA ALA A 242 -5.85 30.60 23.99
C ALA A 242 -4.36 30.89 24.25
N GLU A 243 -3.83 30.42 25.38
CA GLU A 243 -2.40 30.62 25.74
C GLU A 243 -1.45 29.92 24.75
N MET A 244 -1.81 28.72 24.27
CA MET A 244 -1.02 28.03 23.25
C MET A 244 -1.05 28.74 21.90
N GLN A 245 -2.15 29.38 21.54
CA GLN A 245 -2.30 30.09 20.27
C GLN A 245 -1.46 31.38 20.28
N GLU A 246 -1.49 32.13 21.39
CA GLU A 246 -0.65 33.32 21.57
C GLU A 246 0.86 32.99 21.52
N LYS A 247 1.28 31.89 22.15
CA LYS A 247 2.69 31.43 22.10
C LYS A 247 3.14 31.08 20.68
N ARG A 248 2.24 30.58 19.83
CA ARG A 248 2.55 30.26 18.43
C ARG A 248 2.71 31.51 17.58
N GLU A 249 1.80 32.48 17.71
CA GLU A 249 1.88 33.74 16.97
C GLU A 249 3.16 34.51 17.30
N LYS A 250 3.56 34.53 18.59
CA LYS A 250 4.83 35.10 19.02
C LYS A 250 6.05 34.40 18.40
N ALA A 251 6.01 33.07 18.29
CA ALA A 251 7.11 32.31 17.69
C ALA A 251 7.21 32.52 16.17
N LEU A 252 6.08 32.60 15.47
CA LEU A 252 6.06 32.88 14.02
C LEU A 252 6.61 34.26 13.70
N LYS A 253 6.18 35.27 14.46
CA LYS A 253 6.68 36.64 14.29
C LYS A 253 8.20 36.74 14.49
N ALA A 254 8.74 36.03 15.48
CA ALA A 254 10.18 35.99 15.72
C ALA A 254 10.99 35.36 14.57
N VAL A 255 10.42 34.37 13.86
CA VAL A 255 11.06 33.76 12.68
C VAL A 255 11.02 34.69 11.47
N GLU A 256 9.92 35.41 11.29
CA GLU A 256 9.75 36.38 10.21
C GLU A 256 10.72 37.56 10.37
N ASP A 257 10.86 38.09 11.59
CA ASP A 257 11.81 39.13 11.93
C ASP A 257 13.27 38.69 11.70
N ALA A 258 13.60 37.43 12.02
CA ALA A 258 14.94 36.89 11.79
C ALA A 258 15.29 36.75 10.30
N ASN A 259 14.33 36.34 9.46
CA ASN A 259 14.55 36.20 8.01
C ASN A 259 14.72 37.55 7.30
N ASN A 260 14.07 38.60 7.80
CA ASN A 260 14.20 39.95 7.23
C ASN A 260 15.55 40.62 7.57
N SER A 261 16.34 40.07 8.50
CA SER A 261 17.62 40.62 8.94
C SER A 261 18.86 40.06 8.24
N ILE A 262 18.73 39.24 7.18
CA ILE A 262 19.90 38.66 6.49
C ILE A 262 20.37 39.60 5.36
N PRO A 263 21.51 40.31 5.50
CA PRO A 263 22.03 41.17 4.43
C PRO A 263 22.59 40.32 3.28
N ALA A 264 22.21 40.70 2.06
CA ALA A 264 22.61 40.06 0.81
C ALA A 264 24.13 40.08 0.61
N LYS A 265 24.79 38.93 0.83
CA LYS A 265 26.22 38.74 0.58
C LYS A 265 26.44 38.36 -0.89
N LYS A 266 26.97 39.30 -1.67
CA LYS A 266 27.45 39.09 -3.05
C LYS A 266 28.48 37.95 -3.08
N THR A 267 28.20 36.88 -3.82
CA THR A 267 29.17 35.83 -4.15
C THR A 267 29.61 35.98 -5.59
N SER A 268 30.91 36.24 -5.76
CA SER A 268 31.60 36.28 -7.04
C SER A 268 31.94 34.85 -7.50
N ALA A 269 31.74 34.63 -8.80
CA ALA A 269 32.09 33.40 -9.49
C ALA A 269 33.61 33.25 -9.60
N LYS A 270 34.13 32.04 -9.34
CA LYS A 270 35.46 31.63 -9.80
C LYS A 270 35.36 30.27 -10.49
N GLN A 271 35.59 30.34 -11.79
CA GLN A 271 35.71 29.25 -12.75
C GLN A 271 37.14 28.70 -12.65
N GLU A 272 37.32 27.38 -12.57
CA GLU A 272 38.63 26.77 -12.86
C GLU A 272 38.46 25.38 -13.49
N SER A 273 39.24 25.20 -14.55
CA SER A 273 39.28 24.08 -15.48
C SER A 273 40.62 23.35 -15.35
N LYS A 274 40.66 22.03 -15.64
CA LYS A 274 41.78 21.22 -16.20
C LYS A 274 41.41 19.72 -16.10
N LYS A 275 41.34 18.93 -17.19
CA LYS A 275 42.42 18.15 -17.87
C LYS A 275 43.28 17.36 -16.85
N SER A 276 43.58 16.05 -16.96
CA SER A 276 43.76 15.17 -18.11
C SER A 276 44.10 13.72 -17.69
N LYS A 277 43.77 12.77 -18.58
CA LYS A 277 44.46 11.51 -18.99
C LYS A 277 44.49 10.24 -18.10
N PRO A 278 44.44 9.05 -18.75
CA PRO A 278 44.42 7.72 -18.13
C PRO A 278 45.81 7.05 -18.12
N CYS A 279 46.03 6.06 -17.25
CA CYS A 279 47.13 5.12 -17.40
C CYS A 279 46.81 3.69 -16.93
N ILE A 280 47.24 2.79 -17.81
CA ILE A 280 47.30 1.32 -17.84
C ILE A 280 48.03 0.72 -16.62
N SER A 281 47.62 -0.48 -16.17
CA SER A 281 48.46 -1.71 -16.13
C SER A 281 48.09 -2.72 -15.02
N SER A 282 47.69 -3.91 -15.49
CA SER A 282 48.14 -5.26 -15.10
C SER A 282 48.42 -5.71 -13.65
N LYS A 283 47.86 -6.91 -13.38
CA LYS A 283 48.51 -8.17 -12.92
C LYS A 283 48.34 -8.65 -11.45
N LYS A 284 48.06 -9.97 -11.41
CA LYS A 284 48.36 -11.04 -10.42
C LYS A 284 47.54 -11.08 -9.13
N LYS A 285 46.69 -12.11 -8.93
CA LYS A 285 46.98 -13.50 -8.43
C LYS A 285 47.74 -13.52 -7.11
N THR A 286 47.08 -13.91 -6.00
CA THR A 286 47.46 -15.06 -5.14
C THR A 286 46.49 -15.35 -3.97
N THR A 287 46.03 -16.61 -3.92
CA THR A 287 45.90 -17.56 -2.78
C THR A 287 45.27 -17.20 -1.41
N LYS A 288 44.25 -18.01 -1.08
CA LYS A 288 44.05 -18.89 0.12
C LYS A 288 44.50 -18.42 1.53
N LYS A 289 43.53 -18.34 2.46
CA LYS A 289 43.41 -19.03 3.78
C LYS A 289 42.26 -18.36 4.55
N ALA A 290 41.15 -19.03 4.88
CA ALA A 290 40.95 -19.90 6.04
C ALA A 290 41.27 -19.23 7.39
N GLU A 291 40.22 -18.74 8.07
CA GLU A 291 40.12 -18.69 9.54
C GLU A 291 38.71 -18.20 9.93
N THR A 292 37.83 -19.12 10.33
CA THR A 292 36.52 -18.78 10.92
C THR A 292 36.63 -18.99 12.43
N LYS A 293 36.84 -17.90 13.17
CA LYS A 293 36.75 -17.88 14.64
C LYS A 293 35.30 -17.65 15.06
N ALA A 294 34.79 -18.58 15.87
CA ALA A 294 33.56 -18.44 16.61
C ALA A 294 33.67 -17.27 17.60
N ARG A 295 32.74 -16.32 17.52
CA ARG A 295 32.55 -15.26 18.52
C ARG A 295 31.08 -15.24 18.92
N GLN A 296 30.80 -15.80 20.09
CA GLN A 296 29.53 -15.59 20.79
C GLN A 296 29.48 -14.13 21.26
N GLN A 297 28.50 -13.37 20.76
CA GLN A 297 28.10 -12.10 21.34
C GLN A 297 26.75 -12.27 22.03
N LYS A 298 26.75 -12.00 23.33
CA LYS A 298 25.62 -11.98 24.23
C LYS A 298 25.06 -10.55 24.17
N GLU A 299 24.06 -10.31 23.34
CA GLU A 299 23.36 -9.01 23.28
C GLU A 299 22.17 -9.00 24.23
N THR A 300 22.26 -8.16 25.26
CA THR A 300 21.17 -7.74 26.12
C THR A 300 20.28 -6.74 25.36
N LYS A 301 19.05 -7.14 25.03
CA LYS A 301 18.03 -6.27 24.45
C LYS A 301 17.56 -5.23 25.47
N ALA A 302 17.94 -3.96 25.26
CA ALA A 302 17.25 -2.81 25.85
C ALA A 302 16.07 -2.41 24.94
N THR A 303 14.86 -2.41 25.50
CA THR A 303 13.62 -2.02 24.79
C THR A 303 13.52 -0.49 24.69
N PRO A 304 13.44 0.12 23.50
CA PRO A 304 13.19 1.55 23.40
C PRO A 304 11.69 1.84 23.59
N ARG A 305 11.34 2.53 24.68
CA ARG A 305 10.01 3.11 24.89
C ARG A 305 9.73 4.18 23.81
N ARG A 306 9.04 3.79 22.74
CA ARG A 306 8.42 4.74 21.80
C ARG A 306 7.27 5.48 22.51
N ARG A 307 7.42 6.79 22.70
CA ARG A 307 6.30 7.67 23.07
C ARG A 307 5.31 7.71 21.90
N LYS A 308 4.13 7.10 22.06
CA LYS A 308 3.01 7.25 21.13
C LYS A 308 2.38 8.62 21.35
N LEU A 309 2.43 9.48 20.34
CA LEU A 309 1.57 10.67 20.28
C LEU A 309 0.14 10.23 19.90
N PRO A 310 -0.90 10.80 20.51
CA PRO A 310 -2.28 10.43 20.21
C PRO A 310 -2.65 10.83 18.77
N PRO A 311 -3.34 9.95 18.01
CA PRO A 311 -3.62 10.11 16.57
C PRO A 311 -4.37 11.41 16.25
N ASN A 312 -5.19 11.93 17.17
CA ASN A 312 -5.96 13.17 16.98
C ASN A 312 -5.08 14.43 16.88
N LYS A 313 -3.83 14.42 17.36
CA LYS A 313 -2.92 15.58 17.27
C LYS A 313 -2.25 15.72 15.91
N ILE A 314 -1.99 14.60 15.22
CA ILE A 314 -1.32 14.60 13.91
C ILE A 314 -2.28 15.09 12.82
N ILE A 315 -3.55 14.67 12.88
CA ILE A 315 -4.59 15.07 11.91
C ILE A 315 -4.89 16.57 12.03
N LYS A 316 -5.06 17.10 13.25
CA LYS A 316 -5.24 18.55 13.47
C LYS A 316 -4.02 19.37 13.04
N PHE A 317 -2.81 18.83 13.21
CA PHE A 317 -1.57 19.51 12.79
C PHE A 317 -1.48 19.64 11.27
N LEU A 318 -1.82 18.58 10.52
CA LEU A 318 -1.82 18.61 9.05
C LEU A 318 -2.90 19.55 8.49
N ILE A 319 -4.10 19.61 9.08
CA ILE A 319 -5.17 20.52 8.64
C ILE A 319 -4.81 22.00 8.87
N LEU A 320 -4.13 22.31 9.98
CA LEU A 320 -3.77 23.69 10.33
C LEU A 320 -2.61 24.25 9.51
N CYS A 321 -1.62 23.42 9.15
CA CYS A 321 -0.46 23.87 8.38
C CYS A 321 -0.76 24.26 6.92
N PHE A 322 -1.94 23.92 6.38
CA PHE A 322 -2.28 24.17 4.98
C PHE A 322 -3.35 25.23 4.75
N LYS A 323 -4.06 25.69 5.80
CA LYS A 323 -5.02 26.82 5.68
C LYS A 323 -4.36 28.20 5.57
N GLU A 324 -3.03 28.28 5.66
CA GLU A 324 -2.29 29.55 5.75
C GLU A 324 -1.74 30.08 4.41
N LYS A 325 -2.12 29.52 3.25
CA LYS A 325 -1.61 29.98 1.94
C LYS A 325 -2.61 30.53 0.94
N ASP A 326 -3.90 30.63 1.28
CA ASP A 326 -4.88 31.29 0.41
C ASP A 326 -5.15 32.72 0.86
N THR A 327 -4.18 33.60 0.63
CA THR A 327 -4.46 35.03 0.48
C THR A 327 -3.78 35.57 -0.76
N THR A 328 -4.62 36.12 -1.64
CA THR A 328 -4.36 37.06 -2.74
C THR A 328 -3.87 36.51 -4.08
N LEU A 329 -4.82 36.34 -5.01
CA LEU A 329 -4.76 36.90 -6.37
C LEU A 329 -6.20 37.17 -6.85
N LYS A 330 -6.63 38.43 -6.83
CA LYS A 330 -7.85 38.89 -7.53
C LYS A 330 -7.53 38.98 -9.03
N PRO A 331 -8.31 38.36 -9.93
CA PRO A 331 -8.27 38.73 -11.34
C PRO A 331 -9.15 39.97 -11.57
N GLU A 332 -8.55 41.07 -12.03
CA GLU A 332 -9.29 42.18 -12.63
C GLU A 332 -9.95 41.71 -13.94
N LEU A 333 -11.27 41.61 -13.94
CA LEU A 333 -12.06 41.45 -15.16
C LEU A 333 -12.21 42.83 -15.83
N LYS A 334 -11.43 43.09 -16.89
CA LYS A 334 -11.71 44.20 -17.83
C LYS A 334 -12.54 43.68 -18.99
N THR A 335 -13.84 43.98 -18.98
CA THR A 335 -14.72 43.80 -20.15
C THR A 335 -14.53 44.94 -21.15
N PRO A 336 -14.37 44.66 -22.45
CA PRO A 336 -14.40 45.70 -23.48
C PRO A 336 -15.84 46.15 -23.76
N LYS A 337 -16.05 47.47 -23.81
CA LYS A 337 -17.31 48.08 -24.27
C LYS A 337 -17.51 47.82 -25.78
N PRO A 338 -18.74 47.50 -26.24
CA PRO A 338 -19.04 47.50 -27.66
C PRO A 338 -19.08 48.95 -28.18
N LYS A 339 -18.34 49.22 -29.26
CA LYS A 339 -18.52 50.44 -30.05
C LYS A 339 -19.87 50.35 -30.76
N LYS A 340 -20.71 51.37 -30.57
CA LYS A 340 -21.86 51.65 -31.43
C LYS A 340 -21.43 52.68 -32.49
N ASN A 341 -21.82 52.37 -33.72
CA ASN A 341 -21.81 53.14 -34.97
C ASN A 341 -20.47 53.49 -35.58
#